data_AF-A0A6G0EDX0-F1
#
_entry.id   AF-A0A6G0EDX0-F1
#
_cell.length_a   1.000
_cell.length_b   1.000
_cell.length_c   1.000
_cell.angle_alpha   90.00
_cell.angle_beta   90.00
_cell.angle_gamma   90.00
#
_symmetry.space_group_name_H-M   'P 1'
#
loop_
_entity.id
_entity.type
_entity.pdbx_description
1 polymer ?
#
loop_
_entity_poly.entity_id
_entity_poly.type
_entity_poly.pdbx_seq_one_letter_code
_entity_poly.pdbx_strand_id
1 'polypeptide(L)'
;MRTATAREMVILLREVARKQYILLRRYPVNTVGGLLAIYVFFALIFFGGRAVAGPAFDDSLDSLIVGYFLVTMAFSAYQDLAGNVMTEAQWGTLEQLYMAPLGFGRVMAAKTVVNVAFSFLWGGATLVLMLVTTGRTLAIDLLTVVPVGVFALASVVGVGFVMAGLALLYKRVNSIFGLLQFGFIGLAAAPVEQAPLLKVLPLAQGSFMLQRAMTGGVRLWEFPPADVAVLVGVGVGYAVVGYAVFSVLTRRARRRGVLGHY
;
A
#
# COMPACT_ATOMS: atom_id res chain seq x y z
N MET A 1 10.58 -29.62 -2.69
CA MET A 1 9.43 -28.65 -2.72
C MET A 1 8.81 -28.69 -4.10
N ARG A 2 7.55 -29.09 -4.23
CA ARG A 2 6.84 -29.17 -5.52
C ARG A 2 6.73 -27.76 -6.14
N THR A 3 7.09 -27.62 -7.41
CA THR A 3 6.81 -26.40 -8.19
C THR A 3 5.30 -26.28 -8.36
N ALA A 4 4.74 -25.14 -7.97
CA ALA A 4 3.32 -24.90 -8.19
C ALA A 4 3.08 -24.78 -9.70
N THR A 5 2.03 -25.42 -10.20
CA THR A 5 1.61 -25.23 -11.58
C THR A 5 1.01 -23.83 -11.75
N ALA A 6 1.09 -23.23 -12.94
CA ALA A 6 0.48 -21.93 -13.22
C ALA A 6 -1.02 -21.92 -12.85
N ARG A 7 -1.70 -23.05 -13.10
CA ARG A 7 -3.11 -23.25 -12.74
C ARG A 7 -3.36 -23.15 -11.23
N GLU A 8 -2.51 -23.77 -10.40
CA GLU A 8 -2.62 -23.69 -8.94
C GLU A 8 -2.43 -22.25 -8.43
N MET A 9 -1.52 -21.48 -9.02
CA MET A 9 -1.30 -20.08 -8.66
C MET A 9 -2.49 -19.18 -9.04
N VAL A 10 -3.08 -19.39 -10.22
CA VAL A 10 -4.28 -18.67 -10.66
C VAL A 10 -5.47 -18.97 -9.74
N ILE A 11 -5.65 -20.24 -9.36
CA ILE A 11 -6.70 -20.61 -8.39
C ILE A 11 -6.45 -19.92 -7.05
N LEU A 12 -5.22 -19.94 -6.55
CA LEU A 12 -4.86 -19.28 -5.29
C LEU A 12 -5.16 -17.77 -5.34
N LEU A 13 -4.71 -17.07 -6.39
CA LEU A 13 -5.00 -15.64 -6.57
C LEU A 13 -6.50 -15.36 -6.59
N ARG A 14 -7.26 -16.17 -7.34
CA ARG A 14 -8.72 -16.05 -7.42
C ARG A 14 -9.38 -16.25 -6.04
N GLU A 15 -8.99 -17.26 -5.29
CA GLU A 15 -9.60 -17.56 -3.99
C GLU A 15 -9.23 -16.53 -2.92
N VAL A 16 -7.99 -16.01 -2.94
CA VAL A 16 -7.61 -14.90 -2.06
C VAL A 16 -8.40 -13.63 -2.40
N ALA A 17 -8.54 -13.30 -3.69
CA ALA A 17 -9.34 -12.17 -4.14
C ALA A 17 -10.83 -12.34 -3.78
N ARG A 18 -11.36 -13.55 -3.97
CA ARG A 18 -12.73 -13.90 -3.58
C ARG A 18 -12.94 -13.71 -2.08
N LYS A 19 -12.01 -14.20 -1.23
CA LYS A 19 -12.07 -14.01 0.22
C LYS A 19 -12.16 -12.52 0.57
N GLN A 20 -11.27 -11.70 0.03
CA GLN A 20 -11.22 -10.27 0.32
C GLN A 20 -12.49 -9.54 -0.16
N TYR A 21 -13.00 -9.88 -1.35
CA TYR A 21 -14.27 -9.35 -1.85
C TYR A 21 -15.48 -9.74 -0.98
N ILE A 22 -15.54 -11.00 -0.53
CA ILE A 22 -16.61 -11.47 0.36
C ILE A 22 -16.56 -10.70 1.68
N LEU A 23 -15.38 -10.46 2.25
CA LEU A 23 -15.24 -9.66 3.47
C LEU A 23 -15.77 -8.24 3.28
N LEU A 24 -15.42 -7.56 2.17
CA LEU A 24 -15.93 -6.22 1.88
C LEU A 24 -17.47 -6.17 1.83
N ARG A 25 -18.09 -7.17 1.19
CA ARG A 25 -19.56 -7.25 1.05
C ARG A 25 -20.25 -7.68 2.35
N ARG A 26 -19.63 -8.57 3.12
CA ARG A 26 -20.22 -9.13 4.35
C ARG A 26 -20.13 -8.18 5.53
N TYR A 27 -19.16 -7.27 5.53
CA TYR A 27 -18.98 -6.25 6.56
C TYR A 27 -19.14 -4.83 5.98
N PRO A 28 -20.33 -4.49 5.45
CA PRO A 28 -20.55 -3.21 4.76
C PRO A 28 -20.35 -2.02 5.68
N VAL A 29 -20.68 -2.14 6.97
CA VAL A 29 -20.45 -1.08 7.97
C VAL A 29 -18.96 -0.79 8.13
N ASN A 30 -18.10 -1.82 8.11
CA ASN A 30 -16.65 -1.64 8.19
C ASN A 30 -16.10 -1.04 6.89
N THR A 31 -16.57 -1.53 5.73
CA THR A 31 -16.15 -1.03 4.42
C THR A 31 -16.56 0.42 4.20
N VAL A 32 -17.83 0.76 4.39
CA VAL A 32 -18.35 2.12 4.24
C VAL A 32 -17.82 3.02 5.33
N GLY A 33 -17.75 2.56 6.58
CA GLY A 33 -17.19 3.31 7.69
C GLY A 33 -15.72 3.68 7.47
N GLY A 34 -14.90 2.74 6.98
CA GLY A 34 -13.51 3.01 6.62
C GLY A 34 -13.39 4.03 5.49
N LEU A 35 -14.21 3.89 4.45
CA LEU A 35 -14.20 4.83 3.30
C LEU A 35 -14.65 6.22 3.71
N LEU A 36 -15.70 6.30 4.53
CA LEU A 36 -16.21 7.55 5.10
C LEU A 36 -15.18 8.19 6.03
N ALA A 37 -14.50 7.43 6.89
CA ALA A 37 -13.51 7.98 7.80
C ALA A 37 -12.35 8.65 7.04
N ILE A 38 -11.83 7.98 6.02
CA ILE A 38 -10.81 8.51 5.12
C ILE A 38 -11.37 9.76 4.41
N TYR A 39 -12.52 9.65 3.77
CA TYR A 39 -13.12 10.78 3.06
C TYR A 39 -13.42 12.00 3.94
N VAL A 40 -13.92 11.80 5.17
CA VAL A 40 -14.17 12.89 6.13
C VAL A 40 -12.86 13.58 6.49
N PHE A 41 -11.77 12.85 6.67
CA PHE A 41 -10.47 13.46 6.93
C PHE A 41 -10.00 14.32 5.75
N PHE A 42 -10.17 13.84 4.52
CA PHE A 42 -9.93 14.68 3.33
C PHE A 42 -10.84 15.92 3.31
N ALA A 43 -12.14 15.76 3.56
CA ALA A 43 -13.10 16.86 3.57
C ALA A 43 -12.74 17.93 4.60
N LEU A 44 -12.28 17.53 5.79
CA LEU A 44 -11.76 18.45 6.81
C LEU A 44 -10.56 19.24 6.31
N ILE A 45 -9.60 18.59 5.65
CA ILE A 45 -8.43 19.28 5.06
C ILE A 45 -8.89 20.22 3.94
N PHE A 46 -9.79 19.78 3.07
CA PHE A 46 -10.28 20.56 1.94
C PHE A 46 -11.05 21.81 2.38
N PHE A 47 -12.12 21.63 3.16
CA PHE A 47 -12.94 22.76 3.62
C PHE A 47 -12.21 23.64 4.63
N GLY A 48 -11.44 23.02 5.55
CA GLY A 48 -10.63 23.76 6.51
C GLY A 48 -9.50 24.55 5.85
N GLY A 49 -8.80 23.94 4.89
CA GLY A 49 -7.74 24.60 4.13
C GLY A 49 -8.27 25.77 3.31
N ARG A 50 -9.42 25.60 2.64
CA ARG A 50 -10.06 26.68 1.87
C ARG A 50 -10.54 27.83 2.76
N ALA A 51 -11.07 27.53 3.94
CA ALA A 51 -11.51 28.54 4.90
C ALA A 51 -10.37 29.40 5.45
N VAL A 52 -9.17 28.81 5.62
CA VAL A 52 -8.01 29.50 6.21
C VAL A 52 -7.14 30.19 5.15
N ALA A 53 -6.83 29.50 4.05
CA ALA A 53 -5.85 29.96 3.06
C ALA A 53 -6.49 30.53 1.77
N GLY A 54 -7.82 30.44 1.62
CA GLY A 54 -8.55 31.06 0.51
C GLY A 54 -8.05 30.60 -0.87
N PRO A 55 -7.90 31.50 -1.86
CA PRO A 55 -7.50 31.15 -3.22
C PRO A 55 -6.15 30.43 -3.35
N ALA A 56 -5.19 30.72 -2.45
CA ALA A 56 -3.88 30.07 -2.47
C ALA A 56 -3.94 28.56 -2.20
N PHE A 57 -5.00 28.10 -1.53
CA PHE A 57 -5.24 26.68 -1.30
C PHE A 57 -5.61 25.96 -2.60
N ASP A 58 -6.38 26.61 -3.47
CA ASP A 58 -6.86 26.03 -4.71
C ASP A 58 -5.67 25.68 -5.64
N ASP A 59 -4.57 26.43 -5.63
CA ASP A 59 -3.36 26.10 -6.43
C ASP A 59 -2.69 24.79 -5.99
N SER A 60 -2.74 24.48 -4.69
CA SER A 60 -2.15 23.27 -4.10
C SER A 60 -3.08 22.05 -4.13
N LEU A 61 -4.34 22.24 -4.53
CA LEU A 61 -5.39 21.25 -4.38
C LEU A 61 -5.14 19.97 -5.19
N ASP A 62 -4.65 20.11 -6.42
CA ASP A 62 -4.35 18.96 -7.28
C ASP A 62 -3.24 18.10 -6.66
N SER A 63 -2.20 18.77 -6.13
CA SER A 63 -1.09 18.10 -5.44
C SER A 63 -1.57 17.40 -4.16
N LEU A 64 -2.48 18.03 -3.42
CA LEU A 64 -3.10 17.43 -2.24
C LEU A 64 -3.91 16.18 -2.60
N ILE A 65 -4.74 16.22 -3.64
CA ILE A 65 -5.56 15.08 -4.08
C ILE A 65 -4.67 13.89 -4.47
N VAL A 66 -3.63 14.13 -5.27
CA VAL A 66 -2.71 13.07 -5.71
C VAL A 66 -1.92 12.48 -4.54
N GLY A 67 -1.40 13.34 -3.64
CA GLY A 67 -0.71 12.89 -2.44
C GLY A 67 -1.62 12.08 -1.52
N TYR A 68 -2.85 12.55 -1.31
CA TYR A 68 -3.85 11.86 -0.49
C TYR A 68 -4.26 10.51 -1.09
N PHE A 69 -4.47 10.46 -2.40
CA PHE A 69 -4.73 9.22 -3.15
C PHE A 69 -3.61 8.20 -2.93
N LEU A 70 -2.35 8.61 -3.12
CA LEU A 70 -1.21 7.73 -2.95
C LEU A 70 -1.06 7.22 -1.51
N VAL A 71 -1.17 8.12 -0.52
CA VAL A 71 -1.07 7.74 0.90
C VAL A 71 -2.20 6.80 1.30
N THR A 72 -3.42 7.02 0.81
CA THR A 72 -4.56 6.13 1.06
C THR A 72 -4.28 4.71 0.56
N MET A 73 -3.76 4.59 -0.66
CA MET A 73 -3.36 3.29 -1.20
C MET A 73 -2.20 2.68 -0.41
N ALA A 74 -1.19 3.48 -0.06
CA ALA A 74 -0.04 3.02 0.72
C ALA A 74 -0.45 2.47 2.09
N PHE A 75 -1.38 3.16 2.75
CA PHE A 75 -1.89 2.76 4.06
C PHE A 75 -2.64 1.42 3.99
N SER A 76 -3.54 1.24 3.02
CA SER A 76 -4.19 -0.06 2.77
C SER A 76 -3.16 -1.14 2.47
N ALA A 77 -2.23 -0.89 1.54
CA ALA A 77 -1.26 -1.90 1.12
C ALA A 77 -0.37 -2.39 2.28
N TYR A 78 0.04 -1.49 3.17
CA TYR A 78 0.87 -1.79 4.33
C TYR A 78 0.07 -2.42 5.48
N GLN A 79 -1.04 -1.81 5.89
CA GLN A 79 -1.80 -2.25 7.07
C GLN A 79 -2.50 -3.58 6.82
N ASP A 80 -3.10 -3.76 5.65
CA ASP A 80 -3.80 -5.01 5.34
C ASP A 80 -2.79 -6.17 5.30
N LEU A 81 -1.58 -5.96 4.76
CA LEU A 81 -0.54 -7.00 4.76
C LEU A 81 -0.12 -7.37 6.18
N ALA A 82 0.25 -6.39 7.01
CA ALA A 82 0.73 -6.64 8.36
C ALA A 82 -0.38 -7.19 9.27
N GLY A 83 -1.58 -6.61 9.18
CA GLY A 83 -2.78 -7.05 9.90
C GLY A 83 -3.19 -8.47 9.53
N ASN A 84 -3.22 -8.83 8.24
CA ASN A 84 -3.54 -10.19 7.81
C ASN A 84 -2.60 -11.23 8.42
N VAL A 85 -1.30 -10.95 8.51
CA VAL A 85 -0.34 -11.87 9.14
C VAL A 85 -0.61 -12.00 10.64
N MET A 86 -0.90 -10.88 11.32
CA MET A 86 -1.23 -10.88 12.75
C MET A 86 -2.52 -11.67 13.02
N THR A 87 -3.55 -11.50 12.21
CA THR A 87 -4.82 -12.22 12.34
C THR A 87 -4.65 -13.72 12.17
N GLU A 88 -3.86 -14.16 11.18
CA GLU A 88 -3.56 -15.60 11.01
C GLU A 88 -2.73 -16.16 12.19
N ALA A 89 -1.88 -15.33 12.82
CA ALA A 89 -1.16 -15.70 14.03
C ALA A 89 -2.11 -15.88 15.22
N GLN A 90 -3.01 -14.90 15.41
CA GLN A 90 -4.03 -14.90 16.46
C GLN A 90 -5.00 -16.06 16.36
N TRP A 91 -5.38 -16.45 15.14
CA TRP A 91 -6.28 -17.58 14.90
C TRP A 91 -5.59 -18.93 14.99
N GLY A 92 -4.27 -18.99 15.21
CA GLY A 92 -3.51 -20.24 15.23
C GLY A 92 -3.42 -20.93 13.86
N THR A 93 -3.86 -20.27 12.78
CA THR A 93 -3.85 -20.80 11.41
C THR A 93 -2.49 -20.64 10.73
N LEU A 94 -1.58 -19.87 11.34
CA LEU A 94 -0.27 -19.59 10.78
C LEU A 94 0.57 -20.88 10.58
N GLU A 95 0.44 -21.85 11.49
CA GLU A 95 1.09 -23.17 11.34
C GLU A 95 0.52 -23.96 10.17
N GLN A 96 -0.81 -23.96 10.04
CA GLN A 96 -1.50 -24.61 8.91
C GLN A 96 -1.11 -23.96 7.57
N LEU A 97 -0.93 -22.63 7.56
CA LEU A 97 -0.48 -21.88 6.38
C LEU A 97 0.96 -22.26 5.98
N TYR A 98 1.81 -22.61 6.95
CA TYR A 98 3.14 -23.15 6.70
C TYR A 98 3.14 -24.58 6.18
N MET A 99 2.14 -25.38 6.55
CA MET A 99 1.94 -26.75 6.07
C MET A 99 1.20 -26.81 4.72
N ALA A 100 0.70 -25.67 4.23
CA ALA A 100 -0.04 -25.62 2.98
C ALA A 100 0.81 -26.14 1.79
N PRO A 101 0.21 -26.89 0.83
CA PRO A 101 0.94 -27.54 -0.27
C PRO A 101 1.74 -26.57 -1.14
N LEU A 102 1.27 -25.33 -1.28
CA LEU A 102 1.89 -24.28 -2.09
C LEU A 102 3.02 -23.55 -1.36
N GLY A 103 3.15 -23.75 -0.05
CA GLY A 103 4.13 -23.09 0.81
C GLY A 103 3.78 -21.64 1.14
N PHE A 104 4.16 -21.22 2.33
CA PHE A 104 3.86 -19.90 2.89
C PHE A 104 4.27 -18.73 1.98
N GLY A 105 5.45 -18.79 1.36
CA GLY A 105 5.96 -17.70 0.52
C GLY A 105 5.09 -17.41 -0.70
N ARG A 106 4.58 -18.44 -1.38
CA ARG A 106 3.69 -18.28 -2.54
C ARG A 106 2.33 -17.74 -2.13
N VAL A 107 1.82 -18.19 -0.98
CA VAL A 107 0.57 -17.66 -0.42
C VAL A 107 0.72 -16.19 -0.04
N MET A 108 1.83 -15.81 0.59
CA MET A 108 2.11 -14.40 0.92
C MET A 108 2.28 -13.55 -0.34
N ALA A 109 2.95 -14.04 -1.38
CA ALA A 109 3.05 -13.34 -2.66
C ALA A 109 1.67 -13.14 -3.31
N ALA A 110 0.83 -14.18 -3.36
CA ALA A 110 -0.53 -14.08 -3.88
C ALA A 110 -1.39 -13.09 -3.06
N LYS A 111 -1.32 -13.16 -1.72
CA LYS A 111 -1.97 -12.19 -0.82
C LYS A 111 -1.50 -10.77 -1.08
N THR A 112 -0.21 -10.57 -1.32
CA THR A 112 0.37 -9.25 -1.61
C THR A 112 -0.15 -8.68 -2.92
N VAL A 113 -0.15 -9.47 -3.99
CA VAL A 113 -0.67 -9.05 -5.31
C VAL A 113 -2.14 -8.65 -5.21
N VAL A 114 -2.95 -9.48 -4.56
CA VAL A 114 -4.36 -9.18 -4.33
C VAL A 114 -4.51 -7.92 -3.47
N ASN A 115 -3.72 -7.80 -2.41
CA ASN A 115 -3.78 -6.64 -1.54
C ASN A 115 -3.49 -5.34 -2.28
N VAL A 116 -2.43 -5.29 -3.09
CA VAL A 116 -2.11 -4.12 -3.94
C VAL A 116 -3.28 -3.77 -4.86
N ALA A 117 -3.92 -4.77 -5.50
CA ALA A 117 -5.09 -4.53 -6.34
C ALA A 117 -6.28 -3.95 -5.56
N PHE A 118 -6.53 -4.42 -4.35
CA PHE A 118 -7.56 -3.85 -3.47
C PHE A 118 -7.19 -2.46 -2.95
N SER A 119 -5.91 -2.17 -2.74
CA SER A 119 -5.46 -0.82 -2.40
C SER A 119 -5.77 0.18 -3.51
N PHE A 120 -5.63 -0.20 -4.78
CA PHE A 120 -6.09 0.61 -5.91
C PHE A 120 -7.61 0.80 -5.92
N LEU A 121 -8.39 -0.23 -5.55
CA LEU A 121 -9.85 -0.10 -5.44
C LEU A 121 -10.21 0.92 -4.34
N TRP A 122 -9.57 0.83 -3.18
CA TRP A 122 -9.75 1.76 -2.06
C TRP A 122 -9.35 3.19 -2.43
N GLY A 123 -8.12 3.39 -2.92
CA GLY A 123 -7.64 4.70 -3.34
C GLY A 123 -8.48 5.27 -4.49
N GLY A 124 -8.86 4.43 -5.46
CA GLY A 124 -9.69 4.84 -6.59
C GLY A 124 -11.09 5.29 -6.16
N ALA A 125 -11.74 4.54 -5.25
CA ALA A 125 -13.03 4.94 -4.69
C ALA A 125 -12.93 6.29 -3.97
N THR A 126 -11.89 6.48 -3.14
CA THR A 126 -11.64 7.76 -2.47
C THR A 126 -11.33 8.88 -3.48
N LEU A 127 -10.55 8.62 -4.52
CA LEU A 127 -10.20 9.58 -5.56
C LEU A 127 -11.45 10.09 -6.30
N VAL A 128 -12.37 9.20 -6.67
CA VAL A 128 -13.64 9.61 -7.30
C VAL A 128 -14.41 10.56 -6.39
N LEU A 129 -14.52 10.25 -5.10
CA LEU A 129 -15.18 11.14 -4.14
C LEU A 129 -14.48 12.51 -4.04
N MET A 130 -13.14 12.53 -4.00
CA MET A 130 -12.37 13.79 -3.98
C MET A 130 -12.62 14.64 -5.24
N LEU A 131 -12.59 14.05 -6.44
CA LEU A 131 -12.79 14.76 -7.70
C LEU A 131 -14.22 15.32 -7.81
N VAL A 132 -15.22 14.54 -7.43
CA VAL A 132 -16.63 14.98 -7.41
C VAL A 132 -16.84 16.15 -6.45
N THR A 133 -16.26 16.08 -5.25
CA THR A 133 -16.44 17.12 -4.23
C THR A 133 -15.65 18.39 -4.53
N THR A 134 -14.46 18.28 -5.13
CA THR A 134 -13.61 19.43 -5.45
C THR A 134 -13.92 20.05 -6.80
N GLY A 135 -14.59 19.33 -7.70
CA GLY A 135 -14.82 19.75 -9.08
C GLY A 135 -13.54 19.79 -9.93
N ARG A 136 -12.44 19.18 -9.46
CA ARG A 136 -11.16 19.13 -10.18
C ARG A 136 -11.15 18.01 -11.21
N THR A 137 -10.39 18.24 -12.28
CA THR A 137 -10.10 17.23 -13.30
C THR A 137 -8.61 16.93 -13.26
N LEU A 138 -8.27 15.65 -13.14
CA LEU A 138 -6.89 15.16 -13.20
C LEU A 138 -6.72 14.30 -14.45
N ALA A 139 -5.50 14.26 -14.98
CA ALA A 139 -5.15 13.35 -16.06
C ALA A 139 -5.03 11.91 -15.49
N ILE A 140 -6.04 11.09 -15.75
CA ILE A 140 -6.05 9.69 -15.30
C ILE A 140 -5.74 8.78 -16.47
N ASP A 141 -4.46 8.67 -16.82
CA ASP A 141 -3.99 7.65 -17.75
C ASP A 141 -3.68 6.36 -16.98
N LEU A 142 -4.54 5.34 -17.12
CA LEU A 142 -4.39 4.06 -16.44
C LEU A 142 -3.07 3.36 -16.81
N LEU A 143 -2.56 3.55 -18.03
CA LEU A 143 -1.29 2.96 -18.47
C LEU A 143 -0.09 3.57 -17.74
N THR A 144 -0.23 4.76 -17.17
CA THR A 144 0.81 5.44 -16.40
C THR A 144 0.57 5.29 -14.89
N VAL A 145 -0.63 5.57 -14.43
CA VAL A 145 -0.98 5.58 -13.00
C VAL A 145 -0.85 4.19 -12.38
N VAL A 146 -1.28 3.13 -13.08
CA VAL A 146 -1.26 1.77 -12.52
C VAL A 146 0.18 1.26 -12.36
N PRO A 147 1.07 1.26 -13.38
CA PRO A 147 2.44 0.79 -13.20
C PRO A 147 3.22 1.61 -12.16
N VAL A 148 3.09 2.95 -12.18
CA VAL A 148 3.76 3.81 -11.21
C VAL A 148 3.26 3.51 -9.80
N GLY A 149 1.94 3.43 -9.61
CA GLY A 149 1.35 3.08 -8.33
C GLY A 149 1.76 1.69 -7.85
N VAL A 150 1.83 0.68 -8.73
CA VAL A 150 2.23 -0.68 -8.34
C VAL A 150 3.66 -0.70 -7.76
N PHE A 151 4.62 -0.06 -8.42
CA PHE A 151 6.00 -0.01 -7.91
C PHE A 151 6.14 0.89 -6.68
N ALA A 152 5.37 1.98 -6.61
CA ALA A 152 5.30 2.82 -5.41
C ALA A 152 4.80 2.01 -4.20
N LEU A 153 3.70 1.27 -4.37
CA LEU A 153 3.12 0.42 -3.34
C LEU A 153 3.99 -0.79 -3.02
N ALA A 154 4.73 -1.34 -4.00
CA ALA A 154 5.68 -2.42 -3.75
C ALA A 154 6.75 -2.02 -2.71
N SER A 155 7.21 -0.77 -2.75
CA SER A 155 8.16 -0.27 -1.74
C SER A 155 7.56 -0.24 -0.32
N VAL A 156 6.29 0.16 -0.22
CA VAL A 156 5.54 0.23 1.04
C VAL A 156 5.17 -1.17 1.57
N VAL A 157 4.82 -2.09 0.68
CA VAL A 157 4.63 -3.51 0.99
C VAL A 157 5.90 -4.12 1.59
N GLY A 158 7.09 -3.72 1.10
CA GLY A 158 8.37 -4.09 1.71
C GLY A 158 8.45 -3.70 3.18
N VAL A 159 8.07 -2.48 3.53
CA VAL A 159 7.95 -2.01 4.92
C VAL A 159 6.89 -2.84 5.68
N GLY A 160 5.77 -3.16 5.02
CA GLY A 160 4.70 -4.01 5.55
C GLY A 160 5.19 -5.39 5.96
N PHE A 161 6.05 -6.01 5.16
CA PHE A 161 6.66 -7.30 5.48
C PHE A 161 7.57 -7.23 6.71
N VAL A 162 8.42 -6.20 6.80
CA VAL A 162 9.27 -5.98 7.99
C VAL A 162 8.39 -5.90 9.23
N MET A 163 7.32 -5.11 9.15
CA MET A 163 6.42 -4.87 10.26
C MET A 163 5.57 -6.07 10.63
N ALA A 164 5.12 -6.86 9.65
CA ALA A 164 4.50 -8.16 9.88
C ALA A 164 5.43 -9.10 10.65
N GLY A 165 6.73 -9.13 10.30
CA GLY A 165 7.72 -9.96 10.98
C GLY A 165 7.98 -9.51 12.42
N LEU A 166 8.05 -8.20 12.64
CA LEU A 166 8.18 -7.62 13.98
C LEU A 166 6.93 -7.90 14.82
N ALA A 167 5.74 -7.80 14.23
CA ALA A 167 4.48 -8.09 14.89
C ALA A 167 4.42 -9.52 15.43
N LEU A 168 4.92 -10.49 14.65
CA LEU A 168 5.00 -11.89 15.06
C LEU A 168 5.98 -12.13 16.23
N LEU A 169 7.04 -11.32 16.33
CA LEU A 169 8.06 -11.51 17.35
C LEU A 169 7.71 -10.81 18.67
N TYR A 170 7.23 -9.57 18.60
CA TYR A 170 7.07 -8.71 19.76
C TYR A 170 5.66 -8.68 20.34
N LYS A 171 4.63 -8.99 19.53
CA LYS A 171 3.20 -8.91 19.88
C LYS A 171 2.80 -7.46 20.25
N ARG A 172 1.66 -6.96 19.75
CA ARG A 172 1.20 -5.57 19.93
C ARG A 172 2.14 -4.47 19.39
N VAL A 173 2.33 -4.44 18.07
CA VAL A 173 3.07 -3.36 17.38
C VAL A 173 2.16 -2.31 16.73
N ASN A 174 0.85 -2.32 17.05
CA ASN A 174 -0.15 -1.48 16.40
C ASN A 174 0.18 0.02 16.49
N SER A 175 0.77 0.49 17.60
CA SER A 175 1.18 1.89 17.75
C SER A 175 2.24 2.31 16.72
N ILE A 176 3.11 1.38 16.30
CA ILE A 176 4.13 1.66 15.28
C ILE A 176 3.48 1.80 13.90
N PHE A 177 2.37 1.09 13.64
CA PHE A 177 1.65 1.23 12.36
C PHE A 177 1.10 2.65 12.20
N GLY A 178 0.62 3.26 13.29
CA GLY A 178 0.19 4.65 13.29
C GLY A 178 1.33 5.64 13.02
N LEU A 179 2.50 5.43 13.62
CA LEU A 179 3.68 6.30 13.38
C LEU A 179 4.15 6.22 11.91
N LEU A 180 4.15 5.02 11.33
CA LEU A 180 4.53 4.84 9.92
C LEU A 180 3.56 5.51 8.96
N GLN A 181 2.28 5.61 9.30
CA GLN A 181 1.30 6.36 8.50
C GLN A 181 1.72 7.83 8.33
N PHE A 182 2.12 8.50 9.41
CA PHE A 182 2.63 9.86 9.34
C PHE A 182 3.96 9.95 8.57
N GLY A 183 4.82 8.93 8.72
CA GLY A 183 6.02 8.78 7.91
C GLY A 183 5.70 8.76 6.41
N PHE A 184 4.73 7.96 5.97
CA PHE A 184 4.31 7.89 4.57
C PHE A 184 3.69 9.19 4.07
N ILE A 185 2.94 9.92 4.88
CA ILE A 185 2.44 11.25 4.53
C ILE A 185 3.63 12.20 4.25
N GLY A 186 4.62 12.23 5.13
CA GLY A 186 5.83 13.05 4.95
C GLY A 186 6.63 12.65 3.71
N LEU A 187 6.75 11.34 3.43
CA LEU A 187 7.44 10.84 2.25
C LEU A 187 6.68 11.13 0.95
N ALA A 188 5.35 11.11 0.97
CA ALA A 188 4.54 11.48 -0.18
C ALA A 188 4.66 12.98 -0.51
N ALA A 189 4.84 13.83 0.50
CA ALA A 189 5.07 15.26 0.36
C ALA A 189 6.55 15.66 0.22
N ALA A 190 7.46 14.69 0.06
CA ALA A 190 8.89 14.95 0.02
C ALA A 190 9.29 15.82 -1.19
N PRO A 191 10.16 16.84 -1.02
CA PRO A 191 10.64 17.68 -2.12
C PRO A 191 11.74 16.96 -2.91
N VAL A 192 11.36 15.92 -3.65
CA VAL A 192 12.26 15.02 -4.38
C VAL A 192 13.12 15.75 -5.42
N GLU A 193 12.62 16.87 -5.98
CA GLU A 193 13.35 17.71 -6.93
C GLU A 193 14.53 18.44 -6.29
N GLN A 194 14.41 18.83 -5.01
CA GLN A 194 15.44 19.59 -4.30
C GLN A 194 16.51 18.68 -3.69
N ALA A 195 16.12 17.45 -3.32
CA ALA A 195 17.01 16.47 -2.71
C ALA A 195 16.90 15.11 -3.42
N PRO A 196 17.74 14.84 -4.44
CA PRO A 196 17.68 13.60 -5.23
C PRO A 196 17.85 12.32 -4.40
N LEU A 197 18.52 12.41 -3.24
CA LEU A 197 18.66 11.30 -2.29
C LEU A 197 17.32 10.79 -1.76
N LEU A 198 16.29 11.65 -1.69
CA LEU A 198 14.96 11.28 -1.25
C LEU A 198 14.26 10.33 -2.24
N LYS A 199 14.69 10.28 -3.51
CA LYS A 199 14.16 9.35 -4.51
C LYS A 199 14.27 7.88 -4.10
N VAL A 200 15.26 7.55 -3.27
CA VAL A 200 15.50 6.18 -2.82
C VAL A 200 14.57 5.78 -1.68
N LEU A 201 13.91 6.73 -1.02
CA LEU A 201 12.98 6.43 0.07
C LEU A 201 11.70 5.77 -0.47
N PRO A 202 11.07 4.90 0.33
CA PRO A 202 9.79 4.30 -0.04
C PRO A 202 8.78 5.39 -0.37
N LEU A 203 7.91 5.11 -1.34
CA LEU A 203 6.82 5.99 -1.77
C LEU A 203 7.25 7.31 -2.46
N ALA A 204 8.44 7.85 -2.19
CA ALA A 204 8.85 9.19 -2.63
C ALA A 204 8.94 9.32 -4.17
N GLN A 205 9.67 8.42 -4.84
CA GLN A 205 9.76 8.43 -6.32
C GLN A 205 8.40 8.19 -6.97
N GLY A 206 7.59 7.30 -6.39
CA GLY A 206 6.23 7.03 -6.86
C GLY A 206 5.31 8.25 -6.73
N SER A 207 5.43 8.99 -5.63
CA SER A 207 4.70 10.24 -5.41
C SER A 207 5.07 11.27 -6.47
N PHE A 208 6.36 11.51 -6.67
CA PHE A 208 6.86 12.44 -7.68
C PHE A 208 6.34 12.12 -9.08
N MET A 209 6.39 10.85 -9.51
CA MET A 209 5.91 10.45 -10.83
C MET A 209 4.39 10.52 -10.95
N LEU A 210 3.63 10.15 -9.91
CA LEU A 210 2.17 10.29 -9.92
C LEU A 210 1.73 11.75 -9.93
N GLN A 211 2.42 12.63 -9.21
CA GLN A 211 2.18 14.07 -9.26
C GLN A 211 2.28 14.56 -10.70
N ARG A 212 3.42 14.34 -11.37
CA ARG A 212 3.61 14.79 -12.76
C ARG A 212 2.63 14.13 -13.74
N ALA A 213 2.30 12.86 -13.55
CA ALA A 213 1.36 12.16 -14.43
C ALA A 213 -0.08 12.68 -14.28
N MET A 214 -0.54 12.90 -13.04
CA MET A 214 -1.93 13.23 -12.76
C MET A 214 -2.23 14.73 -12.85
N THR A 215 -1.29 15.60 -12.49
CA THR A 215 -1.47 17.06 -12.61
C THR A 215 -1.00 17.59 -13.96
N GLY A 216 0.10 17.04 -14.48
CA GLY A 216 0.72 17.49 -15.74
C GLY A 216 0.40 16.64 -16.97
N GLY A 217 -0.27 15.51 -16.82
CA GLY A 217 -0.61 14.62 -17.94
C GLY A 217 0.58 13.86 -18.54
N VAL A 218 1.73 13.83 -17.85
CA VAL A 218 2.95 13.17 -18.33
C VAL A 218 2.75 11.67 -18.39
N ARG A 219 3.01 11.08 -19.55
CA ARG A 219 2.83 9.62 -19.76
C ARG A 219 4.06 8.84 -19.32
N LEU A 220 3.88 7.54 -19.06
CA LEU A 220 4.95 6.66 -18.54
C LEU A 220 6.22 6.68 -19.41
N TRP A 221 6.06 6.70 -20.73
CA TRP A 221 7.15 6.72 -21.70
C TRP A 221 7.80 8.10 -21.90
N GLU A 222 7.21 9.16 -21.37
CA GLU A 222 7.77 10.52 -21.39
C GLU A 222 8.67 10.77 -20.17
N PHE A 223 8.61 9.91 -19.15
CA PHE A 223 9.52 9.99 -18.01
C PHE A 223 10.95 9.62 -18.41
N PRO A 224 11.97 10.27 -17.82
CA PRO A 224 13.35 9.86 -17.97
C PRO A 224 13.53 8.37 -17.59
N PRO A 225 14.27 7.57 -18.38
CA PRO A 225 14.52 6.17 -18.06
C PRO A 225 15.15 5.96 -16.67
N ALA A 226 15.96 6.93 -16.22
CA ALA A 226 16.53 6.94 -14.89
C ALA A 226 15.47 7.00 -13.78
N ASP A 227 14.41 7.79 -13.94
CA ASP A 227 13.33 7.91 -12.96
C ASP A 227 12.51 6.61 -12.87
N VAL A 228 12.26 5.97 -14.01
CA VAL A 228 11.62 4.65 -14.07
C VAL A 228 12.53 3.58 -13.44
N ALA A 229 13.82 3.61 -13.70
CA ALA A 229 14.78 2.67 -13.12
C ALA A 229 14.86 2.81 -11.59
N VAL A 230 14.86 4.05 -11.07
CA VAL A 230 14.81 4.28 -9.61
C VAL A 230 13.49 3.79 -9.02
N LEU A 231 12.36 4.06 -9.67
CA LEU A 231 11.05 3.58 -9.23
C LEU A 231 11.02 2.04 -9.12
N VAL A 232 11.46 1.35 -10.16
CA VAL A 232 11.52 -0.12 -10.19
C VAL A 232 12.53 -0.64 -9.17
N GLY A 233 13.71 -0.03 -9.09
CA GLY A 233 14.77 -0.41 -8.17
C GLY A 233 14.33 -0.28 -6.70
N VAL A 234 13.68 0.83 -6.34
CA VAL A 234 13.12 1.05 -5.00
C VAL A 234 11.96 0.09 -4.74
N GLY A 235 11.01 -0.04 -5.67
CA GLY A 235 9.85 -0.92 -5.52
C GLY A 235 10.25 -2.38 -5.30
N VAL A 236 11.09 -2.92 -6.19
CA VAL A 236 11.57 -4.31 -6.10
C VAL A 236 12.55 -4.48 -4.94
N GLY A 237 13.47 -3.55 -4.75
CA GLY A 237 14.48 -3.60 -3.69
C GLY A 237 13.86 -3.67 -2.31
N TYR A 238 12.94 -2.76 -1.98
CA TYR A 238 12.24 -2.78 -0.70
C TYR A 238 11.34 -4.00 -0.55
N ALA A 239 10.64 -4.43 -1.59
CA ALA A 239 9.81 -5.65 -1.52
C ALA A 239 10.64 -6.91 -1.21
N VAL A 240 11.78 -7.07 -1.89
CA VAL A 240 12.69 -8.22 -1.70
C VAL A 240 13.34 -8.17 -0.32
N VAL A 241 13.91 -7.02 0.07
CA VAL A 241 14.55 -6.84 1.38
C VAL A 241 13.52 -7.04 2.50
N GLY A 242 12.34 -6.45 2.37
CA GLY A 242 11.26 -6.57 3.33
C GLY A 242 10.83 -8.03 3.53
N TYR A 243 10.61 -8.76 2.43
CA TYR A 243 10.27 -10.18 2.49
C TYR A 243 11.41 -11.04 3.07
N ALA A 244 12.67 -10.72 2.79
CA ALA A 244 13.82 -11.40 3.37
C ALA A 244 13.87 -11.21 4.89
N VAL A 245 13.72 -9.98 5.37
CA VAL A 245 13.65 -9.64 6.79
C VAL A 245 12.47 -10.37 7.45
N PHE A 246 11.29 -10.33 6.84
CA PHE A 246 10.12 -11.06 7.29
C PHE A 246 10.38 -12.57 7.44
N SER A 247 11.05 -13.17 6.46
CA SER A 247 11.41 -14.59 6.47
C SER A 247 12.41 -14.93 7.58
N VAL A 248 13.35 -14.03 7.90
CA VAL A 248 14.29 -14.18 9.02
C VAL A 248 13.56 -14.06 10.36
N LEU A 249 12.74 -13.02 10.53
CA LEU A 249 11.97 -12.79 11.76
C LEU A 249 10.99 -13.91 12.04
N THR A 250 10.30 -14.42 11.02
CA THR A 250 9.35 -15.53 11.22
C THR A 250 10.06 -16.85 11.53
N ARG A 251 11.25 -17.09 10.97
CA ARG A 251 12.10 -18.23 11.39
C ARG A 251 12.52 -18.10 12.85
N ARG A 252 12.87 -16.89 13.30
CA ARG A 252 13.23 -16.61 14.69
C ARG A 252 12.05 -16.78 15.64
N ALA A 253 10.86 -16.32 15.26
CA ALA A 253 9.63 -16.50 16.02
C ALA A 253 9.29 -17.99 16.21
N ARG A 254 9.39 -18.79 15.13
CA ARG A 254 9.19 -20.25 15.19
C ARG A 254 10.17 -20.95 16.15
N ARG A 255 11.47 -20.64 16.04
CA ARG A 255 12.49 -21.24 16.93
C ARG A 255 12.28 -20.92 18.40
N ARG A 256 11.64 -19.80 18.72
CA ARG A 256 11.32 -19.39 20.09
C ARG A 256 9.98 -19.92 20.59
N GLY A 257 9.22 -20.65 19.77
CA GLY A 257 7.89 -21.16 20.14
C GLY A 257 6.84 -20.06 20.39
N VAL A 258 7.10 -18.81 19.98
CA VAL A 258 6.22 -17.68 20.33
C VAL A 258 4.96 -17.57 19.48
N LEU A 259 4.81 -18.44 18.47
CA LEU A 259 3.66 -18.45 17.56
C LEU A 259 2.36 -18.97 18.20
N GLY A 260 2.46 -19.94 19.13
CA GLY A 260 1.29 -20.57 19.77
C GLY A 260 0.75 -19.84 21.00
N HIS A 261 1.44 -18.79 21.45
CA HIS A 261 1.04 -18.00 22.62
C HIS A 261 0.61 -16.61 22.16
N TYR A 262 -0.63 -16.39 21.72
CA TYR A 262 -1.11 -15.04 21.41
C TYR A 262 -2.08 -14.54 22.48
#